data_AF-A0A0F9JNA0-F1
#
_entry.id   AF-A0A0F9JNA0-F1
#
_cell.length_a   1.000
_cell.length_b   1.000
_cell.length_c   1.000
_cell.angle_alpha   90.00
_cell.angle_beta   90.00
_cell.angle_gamma   90.00
#
_symmetry.space_group_name_H-M   'P 1'
#
loop_
_entity.id
_entity.type
_entity.pdbx_description
1 polymer ?
#
loop_
_entity_poly.entity_id
_entity_poly.type
_entity_poly.pdbx_seq_one_letter_code
_entity_poly.pdbx_strand_id
1 'polypeptide(L)'
;MDTKGSTAIIVYPRGETPYRDFLLEVIDLVNGSTAIVVNNKADSKVATDYLGALKDRRMAIQAFKSDLLSPLRQRTTDINDAMKELLEPLEGAKKFVDGLILAFNEAEREKVRQADEIERRKQELAALEGKPAPEPAPQMPQPQALTQGEHTQSGERWLTKYELIDFSLVPDEYKKLDDTKVGQAVRASKGTIAIPGIRIFKEPIIVIPGIRIFKEPIIAIGRG
;
A
#
# COMPACT_ATOMS: atom_id res chain seq x y z
N MET A 1 21.78 -24.90 -23.01
CA MET A 1 21.04 -24.28 -21.88
C MET A 1 20.87 -25.37 -20.84
N ASP A 2 21.70 -25.37 -19.81
CA ASP A 2 21.60 -26.35 -18.73
C ASP A 2 20.35 -26.06 -17.90
N THR A 3 19.32 -26.88 -18.07
CA THR A 3 18.15 -26.88 -17.19
C THR A 3 18.60 -27.38 -15.82
N LYS A 4 19.09 -26.48 -14.96
CA LYS A 4 19.28 -26.78 -13.53
C LYS A 4 17.91 -27.18 -12.98
N GLY A 5 17.69 -28.48 -12.80
CA GLY A 5 16.46 -29.01 -12.24
C GLY A 5 16.19 -28.34 -10.90
N SER A 6 15.02 -27.72 -10.75
CA SER A 6 14.61 -27.11 -9.49
C SER A 6 14.46 -28.22 -8.45
N THR A 7 15.45 -28.36 -7.57
CA THR A 7 15.35 -29.27 -6.44
C THR A 7 14.30 -28.72 -5.48
N ALA A 8 13.21 -29.45 -5.28
CA ALA A 8 12.24 -29.13 -4.23
C ALA A 8 12.97 -29.19 -2.87
N ILE A 9 13.04 -28.06 -2.17
CA ILE A 9 13.51 -28.06 -0.78
C ILE A 9 12.31 -28.48 0.05
N ILE A 10 12.34 -29.72 0.52
CA ILE A 10 11.35 -30.24 1.45
C ILE A 10 12.02 -30.32 2.82
N VAL A 11 11.52 -29.54 3.77
CA VAL A 11 12.09 -29.46 5.13
C VAL A 11 11.23 -30.30 6.06
N TYR A 12 11.80 -31.37 6.63
CA TYR A 12 11.11 -32.28 7.57
C TYR A 12 11.85 -32.33 8.90
N PRO A 13 11.77 -31.26 9.72
CA PRO A 13 12.66 -31.11 10.88
C PRO A 13 12.51 -32.24 11.90
N ARG A 14 11.30 -32.81 12.06
CA ARG A 14 11.05 -33.93 12.99
C ARG A 14 11.72 -35.25 12.57
N GLY A 15 12.07 -35.39 11.30
CA GLY A 15 12.75 -36.56 10.77
C GLY A 15 14.27 -36.50 10.96
N GLU A 16 14.81 -35.32 11.23
CA GLU A 16 16.25 -35.09 11.29
C GLU A 16 16.81 -35.47 12.67
N THR A 17 18.01 -36.07 12.69
CA THR A 17 18.71 -36.46 13.91
C THR A 17 18.90 -35.31 14.90
N PRO A 18 19.34 -34.10 14.49
CA PRO A 18 19.53 -32.99 15.41
C PRO A 18 18.27 -32.59 16.19
N TYR A 19 17.09 -32.67 15.56
CA TYR A 19 15.84 -32.36 16.25
C TYR A 19 15.54 -33.37 17.37
N ARG A 20 15.80 -34.65 17.12
CA ARG A 20 15.59 -35.71 18.12
C ARG A 20 16.57 -35.56 19.27
N ASP A 21 17.82 -35.25 18.98
CA ASP A 21 18.85 -35.01 19.98
C ASP A 21 18.49 -33.81 20.86
N PHE A 22 18.09 -32.68 20.25
CA PHE A 22 17.60 -31.53 20.99
C PHE A 22 16.38 -31.84 21.85
N LEU A 23 15.45 -32.67 21.35
CA LEU A 23 14.26 -33.06 22.10
C LEU A 23 14.63 -33.83 23.37
N LEU A 24 15.53 -34.80 23.26
CA LEU A 24 16.01 -35.58 24.42
C LEU A 24 16.72 -34.68 25.43
N GLU A 25 17.65 -33.85 24.96
CA GLU A 25 18.39 -32.93 25.85
C GLU A 25 17.48 -31.91 26.53
N VAL A 26 16.45 -31.40 25.83
CA VAL A 26 15.46 -30.49 26.42
C VAL A 26 14.63 -31.22 27.47
N ILE A 27 14.22 -32.47 27.23
CA ILE A 27 13.51 -33.28 28.23
C ILE A 27 14.39 -33.47 29.47
N ASP A 28 15.66 -33.82 29.30
CA ASP A 28 16.60 -33.99 30.40
C ASP A 28 16.83 -32.68 31.16
N LEU A 29 16.94 -31.56 30.44
CA LEU A 29 17.09 -30.24 31.04
C LEU A 29 15.82 -29.76 31.76
N VAL A 30 14.64 -30.14 31.29
CA VAL A 30 13.39 -29.82 31.98
C VAL A 30 13.26 -30.68 33.25
N ASN A 31 13.51 -31.98 33.14
CA ASN A 31 13.44 -32.90 34.27
C ASN A 31 14.46 -32.59 35.35
N GLY A 32 15.69 -32.20 34.99
CA GLY A 32 16.67 -31.80 36.00
C GLY A 32 16.30 -30.45 36.64
N SER A 33 15.67 -29.52 35.90
CA SER A 33 15.25 -28.22 36.46
C SER A 33 14.22 -28.35 37.57
N THR A 34 13.29 -29.31 37.47
CA THR A 34 12.22 -29.51 38.45
C THR A 34 12.73 -30.13 39.76
N ALA A 35 13.91 -30.77 39.72
CA ALA A 35 14.56 -31.36 40.89
C ALA A 35 15.42 -30.36 41.67
N ILE A 36 15.72 -29.17 41.12
CA ILE A 36 16.58 -28.18 41.77
C ILE A 36 15.80 -27.45 42.87
N VAL A 37 16.29 -27.56 44.12
CA VAL A 37 15.83 -26.80 45.27
C VAL A 37 16.98 -25.96 45.79
N VAL A 38 16.76 -24.64 45.95
CA VAL A 38 17.80 -23.69 46.39
C VAL A 38 17.55 -23.29 47.84
N ASN A 39 18.30 -23.88 48.76
CA ASN A 39 18.20 -23.57 50.20
C ASN A 39 19.42 -22.79 50.71
N ASN A 40 20.54 -22.88 50.01
CA ASN A 40 21.80 -22.27 50.42
C ASN A 40 22.59 -21.70 49.22
N LYS A 41 23.74 -21.08 49.52
CA LYS A 41 24.61 -20.46 48.51
C LYS A 41 25.25 -21.45 47.54
N ALA A 42 25.52 -22.69 47.97
CA ALA A 42 26.06 -23.73 47.09
C ALA A 42 24.98 -24.18 46.07
N ASP A 43 23.74 -24.37 46.51
CA ASP A 43 22.62 -24.71 45.62
C ASP A 43 22.38 -23.60 44.57
N SER A 44 22.53 -22.34 44.96
CA SER A 44 22.42 -21.19 44.06
C SER A 44 23.46 -21.22 42.93
N LYS A 45 24.68 -21.70 43.20
CA LYS A 45 25.69 -21.91 42.15
C LYS A 45 25.24 -23.00 41.17
N VAL A 46 24.77 -24.15 41.67
CA VAL A 46 24.28 -25.26 40.83
C VAL A 46 23.13 -24.80 39.94
N ALA A 47 22.17 -24.05 40.50
CA ALA A 47 21.05 -23.48 39.75
C ALA A 47 21.52 -22.50 38.66
N THR A 48 22.55 -21.69 38.96
CA THR A 48 23.14 -20.75 37.98
C THR A 48 23.84 -21.48 36.85
N ASP A 49 24.62 -22.52 37.15
CA ASP A 49 25.28 -23.36 36.14
C ASP A 49 24.23 -24.02 35.23
N TYR A 50 23.12 -24.49 35.83
CA TYR A 50 22.00 -25.09 35.10
C TYR A 50 21.26 -24.09 34.19
N LEU A 51 21.06 -22.86 34.68
CA LEU A 51 20.50 -21.76 33.87
C LEU A 51 21.39 -21.46 32.65
N GLY A 52 22.72 -21.53 32.82
CA GLY A 52 23.68 -21.43 31.73
C GLY A 52 23.43 -22.50 30.66
N ALA A 53 23.34 -23.76 31.06
CA ALA A 53 23.07 -24.88 30.15
C ALA A 53 21.74 -24.72 29.37
N LEU A 54 20.66 -24.28 30.06
CA LEU A 54 19.38 -23.99 29.43
C LEU A 54 19.50 -22.87 28.38
N LYS A 55 20.23 -21.80 28.68
CA LYS A 55 20.45 -20.68 27.77
C LYS A 55 21.22 -21.12 26.53
N ASP A 56 22.30 -21.88 26.72
CA ASP A 56 23.15 -22.37 25.63
C ASP A 56 22.35 -23.29 24.70
N ARG A 57 21.56 -24.22 25.28
CA ARG A 57 20.69 -25.10 24.50
C ARG A 57 19.63 -24.35 23.72
N ARG A 58 19.02 -23.33 24.32
CA ARG A 58 18.07 -22.43 23.62
C ARG A 58 18.71 -21.74 22.42
N MET A 59 19.95 -21.26 22.56
CA MET A 59 20.68 -20.62 21.46
C MET A 59 21.00 -21.61 20.34
N ALA A 60 21.38 -22.85 20.67
CA ALA A 60 21.61 -23.90 19.67
C ALA A 60 20.33 -24.23 18.86
N ILE A 61 19.18 -24.36 19.53
CA ILE A 61 17.88 -24.57 18.86
C ILE A 61 17.52 -23.39 17.94
N GLN A 62 17.81 -22.16 18.37
CA GLN A 62 17.59 -20.96 17.55
C GLN A 62 18.50 -20.92 16.31
N ALA A 63 19.76 -21.32 16.46
CA ALA A 63 20.70 -21.44 15.34
C ALA A 63 20.19 -22.48 14.33
N PHE A 64 19.83 -23.68 14.80
CA PHE A 64 19.26 -24.73 13.95
C PHE A 64 17.99 -24.27 13.21
N LYS A 65 17.08 -23.57 13.90
CA LYS A 65 15.91 -22.94 13.26
C LYS A 65 16.33 -21.96 12.17
N SER A 66 17.33 -21.12 12.41
CA SER A 66 17.83 -20.15 11.43
C SER A 66 18.38 -20.84 10.20
N ASP A 67 19.16 -21.91 10.38
CA ASP A 67 19.76 -22.68 9.29
C ASP A 67 18.70 -23.33 8.39
N LEU A 68 17.65 -23.91 9.00
CA LEU A 68 16.51 -24.48 8.26
C LEU A 68 15.73 -23.42 7.47
N LEU A 69 15.57 -22.22 8.03
CA LEU A 69 14.78 -21.15 7.41
C LEU A 69 15.57 -20.32 6.39
N SER A 70 16.89 -20.28 6.47
CA SER A 70 17.77 -19.51 5.58
C SER A 70 17.51 -19.78 4.09
N PRO A 71 17.53 -21.03 3.58
CA PRO A 71 17.29 -21.29 2.16
C PRO A 71 15.86 -20.97 1.71
N LEU A 72 14.86 -21.09 2.61
CA LEU A 72 13.49 -20.72 2.31
C LEU A 72 13.33 -19.20 2.16
N ARG A 73 13.95 -18.44 3.07
CA ARG A 73 13.97 -16.96 2.99
C ARG A 73 14.65 -16.50 1.71
N GLN A 74 15.80 -17.10 1.37
CA GLN A 74 16.51 -16.78 0.13
C GLN A 74 15.62 -17.04 -1.09
N ARG A 75 14.95 -18.19 -1.17
CA ARG A 75 14.03 -18.49 -2.28
C ARG A 75 12.87 -17.50 -2.37
N THR A 76 12.29 -17.10 -1.24
CA THR A 76 11.24 -16.08 -1.25
C THR A 76 11.76 -14.75 -1.79
N THR A 77 12.97 -14.34 -1.40
CA THR A 77 13.65 -13.16 -1.96
C THR A 77 13.85 -13.30 -3.47
N ASP A 78 14.43 -14.42 -3.92
CA ASP A 78 14.70 -14.65 -5.34
C ASP A 78 13.40 -14.61 -6.18
N ILE A 79 12.31 -15.19 -5.67
CA ILE A 79 10.98 -15.16 -6.33
C ILE A 79 10.47 -13.72 -6.40
N ASN A 80 10.54 -12.97 -5.31
CA ASN A 80 10.06 -11.59 -5.28
C ASN A 80 10.88 -10.70 -6.22
N ASP A 81 12.19 -10.87 -6.26
CA ASP A 81 13.08 -10.13 -7.15
C ASP A 81 12.77 -10.45 -8.63
N ALA A 82 12.58 -11.73 -8.96
CA ALA A 82 12.19 -12.15 -10.31
C ALA A 82 10.79 -11.61 -10.71
N MET A 83 9.82 -11.62 -9.79
CA MET A 83 8.51 -11.03 -10.04
C MET A 83 8.60 -9.51 -10.21
N LYS A 84 9.45 -8.83 -9.44
CA LYS A 84 9.69 -7.40 -9.55
C LYS A 84 10.30 -7.03 -10.91
N GLU A 85 11.27 -7.79 -11.38
CA GLU A 85 11.88 -7.62 -12.70
C GLU A 85 10.84 -7.69 -13.82
N LEU A 86 9.82 -8.55 -13.68
CA LEU A 86 8.72 -8.66 -14.63
C LEU A 86 7.67 -7.54 -14.50
N LEU A 87 7.37 -7.12 -13.26
CA LEU A 87 6.30 -6.15 -12.99
C LEU A 87 6.74 -4.70 -13.23
N GLU A 88 7.99 -4.34 -12.92
CA GLU A 88 8.50 -2.97 -13.04
C GLU A 88 8.35 -2.38 -14.46
N PRO A 89 8.73 -3.06 -15.56
CA PRO A 89 8.51 -2.51 -16.91
C PRO A 89 7.02 -2.40 -17.28
N LEU A 90 6.16 -3.29 -16.78
CA LEU A 90 4.72 -3.20 -16.99
C LEU A 90 4.12 -2.00 -16.26
N GLU A 91 4.55 -1.73 -15.03
CA GLU A 91 4.15 -0.53 -14.29
C GLU A 91 4.66 0.74 -14.98
N GLY A 92 5.90 0.72 -15.50
CA GLY A 92 6.46 1.80 -16.29
C GLY A 92 5.63 2.08 -17.55
N ALA A 93 5.31 1.05 -18.32
CA ALA A 93 4.45 1.15 -19.51
C ALA A 93 3.06 1.68 -19.17
N LYS A 94 2.46 1.19 -18.07
CA LYS A 94 1.18 1.69 -17.59
C LYS A 94 1.24 3.18 -17.25
N LYS A 95 2.21 3.62 -16.44
CA LYS A 95 2.37 5.04 -16.08
C LYS A 95 2.56 5.92 -17.31
N PHE A 96 3.31 5.44 -18.30
CA PHE A 96 3.49 6.13 -19.56
C PHE A 96 2.18 6.31 -20.32
N VAL A 97 1.39 5.25 -20.50
CA VAL A 97 0.08 5.30 -21.17
C VAL A 97 -0.91 6.18 -20.41
N ASP A 98 -0.96 6.07 -19.08
CA ASP A 98 -1.79 6.95 -18.24
C ASP A 98 -1.41 8.43 -18.45
N GLY A 99 -0.12 8.73 -18.57
CA GLY A 99 0.38 10.08 -18.87
C GLY A 99 -0.04 10.59 -20.25
N LEU A 100 -0.05 9.74 -21.28
CA LEU A 100 -0.54 10.09 -22.61
C LEU A 100 -2.03 10.41 -22.60
N ILE A 101 -2.83 9.59 -21.92
CA ILE A 101 -4.28 9.80 -21.79
C ILE A 101 -4.55 11.13 -21.06
N LEU A 102 -3.82 11.41 -19.99
CA LEU A 102 -3.96 12.66 -19.24
C LEU A 102 -3.64 13.89 -20.11
N ALA A 103 -2.50 13.87 -20.82
CA ALA A 103 -2.09 14.96 -21.70
C ALA A 103 -3.09 15.19 -22.85
N PHE A 104 -3.64 14.11 -23.41
CA PHE A 104 -4.69 14.20 -24.41
C PHE A 104 -5.96 14.85 -23.86
N ASN A 105 -6.42 14.43 -22.68
CA ASN A 105 -7.60 14.99 -22.04
C ASN A 105 -7.41 16.49 -21.68
N GLU A 106 -6.21 16.89 -21.26
CA GLU A 106 -5.89 18.30 -21.01
C GLU A 106 -5.93 19.13 -22.30
N ALA A 107 -5.39 18.62 -23.40
CA ALA A 107 -5.43 19.28 -24.70
C ALA A 107 -6.87 19.43 -25.23
N GLU A 108 -7.70 18.40 -25.09
CA GLU A 108 -9.12 18.48 -25.46
C GLU A 108 -9.87 19.50 -24.59
N ARG A 109 -9.64 19.51 -23.27
CA ARG A 109 -10.23 20.52 -22.37
C ARG A 109 -9.80 21.93 -22.75
N GLU A 110 -8.55 22.13 -23.16
CA GLU A 110 -8.06 23.44 -23.60
C GLU A 110 -8.74 23.90 -24.90
N LYS A 111 -8.92 23.01 -25.87
CA LYS A 111 -9.67 23.33 -27.10
C LYS A 111 -11.11 23.76 -26.79
N VAL A 112 -11.78 23.06 -25.88
CA VAL A 112 -13.14 23.42 -25.44
C VAL A 112 -13.13 24.80 -24.77
N ARG A 113 -12.19 25.08 -23.86
CA ARG A 113 -12.05 26.42 -23.23
C ARG A 113 -11.85 27.54 -24.25
N GLN A 114 -11.02 27.30 -25.27
CA GLN A 114 -10.76 28.29 -26.30
C GLN A 114 -12.00 28.53 -27.19
N ALA A 115 -12.73 27.47 -27.53
CA ALA A 115 -13.97 27.59 -28.29
C ALA A 115 -15.03 28.38 -27.50
N ASP A 116 -15.21 28.08 -26.22
CA ASP A 116 -16.14 28.78 -25.33
C ASP A 116 -15.77 30.26 -25.17
N GLU A 117 -14.48 30.59 -25.01
CA GLU A 117 -14.01 31.98 -24.90
C GLU A 117 -14.20 32.76 -26.21
N ILE A 118 -13.97 32.13 -27.37
CA ILE A 118 -14.24 32.74 -28.68
C ILE A 118 -15.75 32.99 -28.85
N GLU A 119 -16.59 32.05 -28.45
CA GLU A 119 -18.04 32.19 -28.52
C GLU A 119 -18.53 33.30 -27.60
N ARG A 120 -18.03 33.35 -26.36
CA ARG A 120 -18.33 34.43 -25.42
C ARG A 120 -17.94 35.80 -25.98
N ARG A 121 -16.74 35.94 -26.53
CA ARG A 121 -16.30 37.20 -27.16
C ARG A 121 -17.16 37.60 -28.35
N LYS A 122 -17.60 36.64 -29.17
CA LYS A 122 -18.51 36.90 -30.29
C LYS A 122 -19.87 37.39 -29.81
N GLN A 123 -20.41 36.80 -28.74
CA GLN A 123 -21.68 37.22 -28.14
C GLN A 123 -21.57 38.64 -27.55
N GLU A 124 -20.48 38.95 -26.85
CA GLU A 124 -20.22 40.29 -26.29
C GLU A 124 -20.12 41.36 -27.40
N LEU A 125 -19.43 41.06 -28.51
CA LEU A 125 -19.35 41.97 -29.67
C LEU A 125 -20.70 42.17 -30.38
N ALA A 126 -21.49 41.10 -30.55
CA ALA A 126 -22.81 41.19 -31.19
C ALA A 126 -23.79 42.04 -30.35
N ALA A 127 -23.72 41.92 -29.02
CA ALA A 127 -24.52 42.73 -28.10
C ALA A 127 -24.16 44.23 -28.18
N LEU A 128 -22.87 44.56 -28.33
CA LEU A 128 -22.39 45.93 -28.52
C LEU A 128 -22.86 46.54 -29.85
N GLU A 129 -22.94 45.75 -30.92
CA GLU A 129 -23.40 46.20 -32.24
C GLU A 129 -24.93 46.36 -32.34
N GLY A 130 -25.69 46.02 -31.30
CA GLY A 130 -27.17 46.13 -31.30
C GLY A 130 -27.86 45.20 -32.29
N LYS A 131 -27.14 44.19 -32.81
CA LYS A 131 -27.73 43.13 -33.64
C LYS A 131 -28.49 42.17 -32.72
N PRO A 132 -29.64 41.62 -33.17
CA PRO A 132 -30.36 40.61 -32.40
C PRO A 132 -29.40 39.46 -32.08
N ALA A 133 -29.46 38.97 -30.85
CA ALA A 133 -28.57 37.93 -30.36
C ALA A 133 -28.57 36.75 -31.34
N PRO A 134 -27.40 36.30 -31.83
CA PRO A 134 -27.34 35.15 -32.72
C PRO A 134 -27.97 33.94 -32.02
N GLU A 135 -28.77 33.15 -32.76
CA GLU A 135 -29.37 31.93 -32.23
C GLU A 135 -28.28 31.07 -31.59
N PRO A 136 -28.52 30.51 -30.39
CA PRO A 136 -27.52 29.74 -29.67
C PRO A 136 -26.98 28.65 -30.58
N ALA A 137 -25.66 28.66 -30.80
CA ALA A 137 -25.03 27.65 -31.63
C ALA A 137 -25.36 26.26 -31.05
N PRO A 138 -25.53 25.24 -31.92
CA PRO A 138 -25.78 23.88 -31.45
C PRO A 138 -24.69 23.50 -30.44
N GLN A 139 -25.10 23.20 -29.21
CA GLN A 139 -24.18 22.84 -28.13
C GLN A 139 -23.26 21.74 -28.62
N MET A 140 -21.95 22.01 -28.61
CA MET A 140 -20.96 20.99 -28.94
C MET A 140 -21.21 19.77 -28.04
N PRO A 141 -21.24 18.55 -28.59
CA PRO A 141 -21.50 17.35 -27.81
C PRO A 141 -20.50 17.30 -26.66
N GLN A 142 -21.01 17.31 -25.41
CA GLN A 142 -20.14 17.20 -24.25
C GLN A 142 -19.35 15.88 -24.35
N PRO A 143 -18.03 15.90 -24.11
CA PRO A 143 -17.22 14.69 -24.19
C PRO A 143 -17.82 13.63 -23.27
N GLN A 144 -18.19 12.49 -23.86
CA GLN A 144 -18.80 11.39 -23.10
C GLN A 144 -17.77 10.88 -22.08
N ALA A 145 -18.10 10.98 -20.79
CA ALA A 145 -17.17 10.77 -19.68
C ALA A 145 -16.68 9.33 -19.49
N LEU A 146 -17.09 8.39 -20.33
CA LEU A 146 -16.78 6.96 -20.22
C LEU A 146 -16.46 6.40 -21.60
N THR A 147 -15.18 6.33 -21.95
CA THR A 147 -14.70 5.45 -23.00
C THR A 147 -14.60 4.03 -22.43
N GLN A 148 -15.49 3.15 -22.87
CA GLN A 148 -15.43 1.73 -22.55
C GLN A 148 -14.41 1.06 -23.48
N GLY A 149 -13.26 0.66 -22.94
CA GLY A 149 -12.33 -0.21 -23.64
C GLY A 149 -12.82 -1.66 -23.62
N GLU A 150 -12.31 -2.46 -24.55
CA GLU A 150 -12.63 -3.90 -24.67
C GLU A 150 -12.31 -4.69 -23.40
N HIS A 151 -11.26 -4.30 -22.69
CA HIS A 151 -10.78 -4.99 -21.49
C HIS A 151 -11.01 -4.24 -20.19
N THR A 152 -11.42 -2.96 -20.23
CA THR A 152 -11.59 -2.18 -19.00
C THR A 152 -12.46 -0.95 -19.24
N GLN A 153 -13.29 -0.61 -18.25
CA GLN A 153 -14.03 0.65 -18.23
C GLN A 153 -13.20 1.72 -17.52
N SER A 154 -12.61 2.67 -18.24
CA SER A 154 -12.03 3.84 -17.58
C SER A 154 -13.12 4.83 -17.21
N GLY A 155 -13.15 5.23 -15.94
CA GLY A 155 -14.03 6.30 -15.48
C GLY A 155 -13.25 7.39 -14.77
N GLU A 156 -13.57 8.65 -15.08
CA GLU A 156 -13.12 9.77 -14.25
C GLU A 156 -13.84 9.69 -12.91
N ARG A 157 -13.05 9.65 -11.81
CA ARG A 157 -13.57 9.89 -10.47
C ARG A 157 -12.92 11.13 -9.91
N TRP A 158 -13.72 11.94 -9.24
CA TRP A 158 -13.21 13.07 -8.48
C TRP A 158 -12.65 12.56 -7.16
N LEU A 159 -11.35 12.71 -6.96
CA LEU A 159 -10.73 12.46 -5.66
C LEU A 159 -10.83 13.75 -4.84
N THR A 160 -11.67 13.71 -3.82
CA THR A 160 -11.75 14.80 -2.86
C THR A 160 -10.54 14.72 -1.93
N LYS A 161 -9.60 15.63 -2.12
CA LYS A 161 -8.47 15.83 -1.21
C LYS A 161 -8.79 16.98 -0.25
N TYR A 162 -8.17 16.94 0.91
CA TYR A 162 -8.25 18.00 1.89
C TYR A 162 -6.87 18.34 2.43
N GLU A 163 -6.65 19.61 2.71
CA GLU A 163 -5.43 20.12 3.31
C GLU A 163 -5.82 20.95 4.54
N LEU A 164 -5.10 20.72 5.64
CA LEU A 164 -5.26 21.46 6.88
C LEU A 164 -4.48 22.78 6.76
N ILE A 165 -5.20 23.91 6.74
CA ILE A 165 -4.59 25.24 6.69
C ILE A 165 -4.36 25.77 8.11
N ASP A 166 -5.35 25.61 8.99
CA ASP A 166 -5.27 26.10 10.37
C ASP A 166 -5.98 25.14 11.33
N PHE A 167 -5.19 24.56 12.24
CA PHE A 167 -5.67 23.62 13.25
C PHE A 167 -6.55 24.28 14.31
N SER A 168 -6.41 25.60 14.52
CA SER A 168 -7.12 26.34 15.56
C SER A 168 -8.61 26.50 15.24
N LEU A 169 -8.93 26.56 13.95
CA LEU A 169 -10.28 26.70 13.42
C LEU A 169 -11.04 25.36 13.35
N VAL A 170 -10.33 24.25 13.43
CA VAL A 170 -10.96 22.93 13.40
C VAL A 170 -11.82 22.76 14.66
N PRO A 171 -13.13 22.42 14.54
CA PRO A 171 -13.98 22.21 15.71
C PRO A 171 -13.39 21.17 16.67
N ASP A 172 -13.59 21.36 17.97
CA ASP A 172 -13.01 20.50 19.02
C ASP A 172 -13.37 19.01 18.85
N GLU A 173 -14.53 18.73 18.24
CA GLU A 173 -14.97 17.37 17.88
C GLU A 173 -13.98 16.61 16.96
N TYR A 174 -13.16 17.34 16.19
CA TYR A 174 -12.18 16.80 15.24
C TYR A 174 -10.72 17.06 15.66
N LYS A 175 -10.45 17.68 16.83
CA LYS A 175 -9.10 18.01 17.31
C LYS A 175 -8.25 16.83 17.80
N LYS A 176 -8.80 15.62 17.84
CA LYS A 176 -8.00 14.39 17.76
C LYS A 176 -8.03 13.96 16.31
N LEU A 177 -6.96 14.24 15.56
CA LEU A 177 -6.89 14.02 14.12
C LEU A 177 -6.96 12.53 13.80
N ASP A 178 -8.17 11.98 13.84
CA ASP A 178 -8.49 10.68 13.29
C ASP A 178 -8.79 10.94 11.81
N ASP A 179 -7.75 10.85 10.97
CA ASP A 179 -7.81 11.02 9.51
C ASP A 179 -8.97 10.23 8.90
N THR A 180 -9.33 9.11 9.54
CA THR A 180 -10.44 8.25 9.16
C THR A 180 -11.79 8.95 9.28
N LYS A 181 -12.05 9.68 10.38
CA LYS A 181 -13.31 10.39 10.61
C LYS A 181 -13.45 11.62 9.73
N VAL A 182 -12.37 12.41 9.58
CA VAL A 182 -12.36 13.56 8.66
C VAL A 182 -12.59 13.08 7.24
N GLY A 183 -11.88 12.03 6.82
CA GLY A 183 -12.06 11.41 5.52
C GLY A 183 -13.47 10.83 5.31
N GLN A 184 -14.12 10.31 6.36
CA GLN A 184 -15.51 9.85 6.29
C GLN A 184 -16.50 11.02 6.15
N ALA A 185 -16.35 12.10 6.93
CA ALA A 185 -17.21 13.28 6.86
C ALA A 185 -17.14 13.98 5.49
N VAL A 186 -15.92 14.14 4.94
CA VAL A 186 -15.69 14.71 3.61
C VAL A 186 -16.29 13.83 2.50
N ARG A 187 -16.18 12.51 2.62
CA ARG A 187 -16.80 11.56 1.67
C ARG A 187 -18.32 11.55 1.77
N ALA A 188 -18.87 11.53 2.98
CA ALA A 188 -20.32 11.51 3.23
C ALA A 188 -21.00 12.78 2.71
N SER A 189 -20.35 13.93 2.89
CA SER A 189 -20.84 15.22 2.39
C SER A 189 -20.61 15.46 0.90
N LYS A 190 -19.93 14.55 0.18
CA LYS A 190 -19.53 14.76 -1.23
C LYS A 190 -18.77 16.08 -1.45
N GLY A 191 -18.10 16.58 -0.40
CA GLY A 191 -17.33 17.82 -0.41
C GLY A 191 -18.15 19.11 -0.33
N THR A 192 -19.42 19.07 0.11
CA THR A 192 -20.22 20.30 0.31
C THR A 192 -20.09 20.91 1.71
N ILE A 193 -19.62 20.15 2.70
CA ILE A 193 -19.42 20.69 4.06
C ILE A 193 -18.15 21.56 4.06
N ALA A 194 -18.31 22.83 4.42
CA ALA A 194 -17.20 23.72 4.74
C ALA A 194 -16.78 23.47 6.21
N ILE A 195 -15.64 22.81 6.41
CA ILE A 195 -15.05 22.65 7.74
C ILE A 195 -14.06 23.80 7.93
N PRO A 196 -14.24 24.67 8.94
CA PRO A 196 -13.30 25.75 9.20
C PRO A 196 -11.88 25.19 9.40
N GLY A 197 -10.89 25.81 8.75
CA GLY A 197 -9.48 25.38 8.80
C GLY A 197 -9.08 24.28 7.81
N ILE A 198 -10.02 23.67 7.08
CA ILE A 198 -9.74 22.62 6.08
C ILE A 198 -10.17 23.10 4.70
N ARG A 199 -9.24 23.13 3.75
CA ARG A 199 -9.55 23.38 2.33
C ARG A 199 -9.79 22.07 1.63
N ILE A 200 -11.00 21.89 1.13
CA ILE A 200 -11.39 20.74 0.32
C ILE A 200 -11.23 21.11 -1.16
N PHE A 201 -10.52 20.30 -1.92
CA PHE A 201 -10.39 20.46 -3.37
C PHE A 201 -10.56 19.12 -4.07
N LYS A 202 -11.00 19.17 -5.33
CA LYS A 202 -11.24 17.98 -6.15
C LYS A 202 -10.17 17.91 -7.22
N GLU A 203 -9.42 16.82 -7.23
CA GLU A 203 -8.53 16.50 -8.36
C GLU A 203 -9.20 15.43 -9.23
N PRO A 204 -9.23 15.61 -10.56
CA PRO A 204 -9.66 14.56 -11.46
C PRO A 204 -8.63 13.43 -11.43
N ILE A 205 -9.06 12.21 -11.10
CA ILE A 205 -8.24 11.02 -11.22
C ILE A 205 -8.90 10.05 -12.20
N ILE A 206 -8.09 9.40 -13.02
CA ILE A 206 -8.54 8.30 -13.87
C ILE A 206 -8.52 7.05 -13.01
N VAL A 207 -9.69 6.44 -12.81
CA VAL A 207 -9.81 5.18 -12.07
C VAL A 207 -10.07 4.05 -13.06
N ILE A 208 -9.18 3.06 -13.02
CA ILE A 208 -9.33 1.80 -13.74
C ILE A 208 -9.86 0.76 -12.74
N PRO A 209 -11.17 0.45 -12.74
CA PRO A 209 -11.78 -0.53 -11.85
C PRO A 209 -11.22 -1.93 -12.14
N GLY A 210 -10.75 -2.61 -11.11
CA GLY A 210 -10.22 -3.98 -11.19
C GLY A 210 -8.75 -4.12 -10.78
N ILE A 211 -7.96 -3.03 -10.86
CA ILE A 211 -6.57 -3.04 -10.39
C ILE A 211 -6.56 -2.55 -8.93
N ARG A 212 -6.60 -3.49 -7.97
CA ARG A 212 -6.17 -3.17 -6.60
C ARG A 212 -4.66 -2.99 -6.65
N ILE A 213 -4.21 -1.74 -6.59
CA ILE A 213 -2.82 -1.45 -6.23
C ILE A 213 -2.66 -2.05 -4.83
N PHE A 214 -2.04 -3.21 -4.72
CA PHE A 214 -1.63 -3.76 -3.44
C PHE A 214 -0.59 -2.79 -2.90
N LYS A 215 -1.05 -1.82 -2.12
CA LYS A 215 -0.17 -1.06 -1.25
C LYS A 215 0.40 -2.13 -0.32
N GLU A 216 1.61 -2.59 -0.63
CA GLU A 216 2.24 -3.68 0.12
C GLU A 216 2.07 -3.35 1.60
N PRO A 217 1.45 -4.24 2.41
CA PRO A 217 1.51 -4.04 3.84
C PRO A 217 2.99 -3.98 4.16
N ILE A 218 3.44 -2.87 4.75
CA ILE A 218 4.74 -2.81 5.37
C ILE A 218 4.67 -3.84 6.48
N ILE A 219 5.06 -5.08 6.17
CA ILE A 219 5.25 -6.12 7.16
C ILE A 219 6.48 -5.62 7.90
N ALA A 220 6.24 -4.87 8.97
CA ALA A 220 7.24 -4.56 9.95
C ALA A 220 7.70 -5.91 10.51
N ILE A 221 8.76 -6.46 9.93
CA ILE A 221 9.49 -7.58 10.50
C ILE A 221 10.13 -6.99 11.76
N GLY A 222 9.38 -7.04 12.86
CA GLY A 222 9.89 -6.74 14.18
C GLY A 222 11.09 -7.65 14.44
N ARG A 223 12.29 -7.08 14.40
CA ARG A 223 13.46 -7.67 15.03
C ARG A 223 13.22 -7.61 16.54
N GLY A 224 12.75 -8.71 17.11
CA GLY A 224 12.82 -9.01 18.54
C GLY A 224 14.00 -9.92 18.81
#